data_AF-A0AAW4HC54-F1
#
_entry.id   AF-A0AAW4HC54-F1
#
_cell.length_a   1.000
_cell.length_b   1.000
_cell.length_c   1.000
_cell.angle_alpha   90.00
_cell.angle_beta   90.00
_cell.angle_gamma   90.00
#
_symmetry.space_group_name_H-M   'P 1'
#
loop_
_entity.id
_entity.type
_entity.pdbx_description
1 polymer ?
#
loop_
_entity_poly.entity_id
_entity_poly.type
_entity_poly.pdbx_seq_one_letter_code
_entity_poly.pdbx_strand_id
1 'polypeptide(L)'
;MFIRLTPVLALVLLSGCTLTNGEQYHQKTLTALQDSEARITNKIENLTLQSSNQVDYIESLETQITELQSKVEQLQTTQQQALENNDRKKPEPKVLAAPPAPAKNQIILGAIEKVTIDSINQSFDARVDTGATTSSLNAVDIEMFERNGKDWVRFHLSDPEQPGTDQNWIEAPVIRYVKIRQSTNDDTERRAVVELWVKVGAIKEKAQFTLADRSQMSHPVLLGREFIRDIALVDVSRSYIQTGQKNK
;
A
#
# COMPACT_ATOMS: atom_id res chain seq x y z
N MET A 1 -48.40 -85.61 55.30
CA MET A 1 -49.47 -84.95 54.51
C MET A 1 -49.15 -83.45 54.34
N PHE A 2 -48.00 -83.11 53.76
CA PHE A 2 -47.61 -81.72 53.42
C PHE A 2 -46.66 -81.72 52.23
N ILE A 3 -47.05 -82.39 51.16
CA ILE A 3 -46.44 -82.27 49.84
C ILE A 3 -47.57 -81.72 49.01
N ARG A 4 -47.46 -80.47 48.52
CA ARG A 4 -48.27 -79.77 47.49
C ARG A 4 -48.43 -78.25 47.72
N LEU A 5 -47.65 -77.61 48.61
CA LEU A 5 -47.65 -76.12 48.72
C LEU A 5 -46.34 -75.44 48.27
N THR A 6 -45.36 -76.19 47.80
CA THR A 6 -44.06 -75.67 47.34
C THR A 6 -44.02 -75.07 45.92
N PRO A 7 -44.90 -75.38 44.94
CA PRO A 7 -44.70 -74.85 43.59
C PRO A 7 -45.24 -73.42 43.42
N VAL A 8 -46.12 -72.95 44.30
CA VAL A 8 -46.74 -71.61 44.19
C VAL A 8 -45.77 -70.50 44.66
N LEU A 9 -44.94 -70.78 45.67
CA LEU A 9 -43.97 -69.81 46.19
C LEU A 9 -42.77 -69.59 45.24
N ALA A 10 -42.41 -70.60 44.44
CA ALA A 10 -41.30 -70.52 43.48
C ALA A 10 -41.66 -69.73 42.21
N LEU A 11 -42.93 -69.75 41.78
CA LEU A 11 -43.40 -69.02 40.60
C LEU A 11 -43.45 -67.50 40.84
N VAL A 12 -43.76 -67.05 42.05
CA VAL A 12 -43.80 -65.60 42.39
C VAL A 12 -42.40 -64.97 42.41
N LEU A 13 -41.36 -65.73 42.76
CA LEU A 13 -39.98 -65.23 42.82
C LEU A 13 -39.29 -65.13 41.44
N LEU A 14 -39.72 -65.92 40.44
CA LEU A 14 -39.14 -65.92 39.10
C LEU A 14 -39.73 -64.84 38.16
N SER A 15 -40.91 -64.31 38.47
CA SER A 15 -41.52 -63.21 37.69
C SER A 15 -40.98 -61.82 38.04
N GLY A 16 -40.12 -61.69 39.07
CA GLY A 16 -39.59 -60.41 39.53
C GLY A 16 -38.36 -59.89 38.75
N CYS A 17 -37.67 -60.72 37.97
CA CYS A 17 -36.36 -60.37 37.39
C CYS A 17 -36.41 -59.71 36.00
N THR A 18 -37.57 -59.62 35.35
CA THR A 18 -37.70 -59.02 34.01
C THR A 18 -38.18 -57.56 34.03
N LEU A 19 -38.74 -57.08 35.15
CA LEU A 19 -39.15 -55.67 35.32
C LEU A 19 -38.00 -54.73 35.71
N THR A 20 -36.93 -55.23 36.32
CA THR A 20 -35.87 -54.39 36.92
C THR A 20 -34.98 -53.70 35.89
N ASN A 21 -34.82 -54.30 34.71
CA ASN A 21 -33.98 -53.73 33.65
C ASN A 21 -34.67 -52.55 32.93
N GLY A 22 -35.99 -52.59 32.74
CA GLY A 22 -36.74 -51.54 32.04
C GLY A 22 -36.71 -50.20 32.77
N GLU A 23 -36.89 -50.20 34.09
CA GLU A 23 -36.79 -49.01 34.94
C GLU A 23 -35.38 -48.38 34.86
N GLN A 24 -34.33 -49.20 34.85
CA GLN A 24 -32.95 -48.73 34.76
C GLN A 24 -32.66 -48.05 33.41
N TYR A 25 -33.14 -48.61 32.30
CA TYR A 25 -32.98 -47.98 30.97
C TYR A 25 -33.79 -46.70 30.83
N HIS A 26 -35.01 -46.67 31.38
CA HIS A 26 -35.82 -45.47 31.40
C HIS A 26 -35.16 -44.34 32.19
N GLN A 27 -34.63 -44.64 33.38
CA GLN A 27 -33.95 -43.64 34.21
C GLN A 27 -32.65 -43.13 33.58
N LYS A 28 -31.88 -44.01 32.89
CA LYS A 28 -30.73 -43.59 32.07
C LYS A 28 -31.12 -42.68 30.90
N THR A 29 -32.28 -42.92 30.31
CA THR A 29 -32.79 -42.10 29.20
C THR A 29 -33.26 -40.74 29.72
N LEU A 30 -33.98 -40.69 30.84
CA LEU A 30 -34.44 -39.46 31.48
C LEU A 30 -33.27 -38.58 31.93
N THR A 31 -32.24 -39.17 32.54
CA THR A 31 -31.03 -38.45 32.95
C THR A 31 -30.26 -37.90 31.75
N ALA A 32 -30.10 -38.68 30.67
CA ALA A 32 -29.48 -38.20 29.44
C ALA A 32 -30.27 -37.04 28.78
N LEU A 33 -31.60 -37.10 28.83
CA LEU A 33 -32.46 -36.01 28.35
C LEU A 33 -32.31 -34.76 29.21
N GLN A 34 -32.35 -34.88 30.55
CA GLN A 34 -32.12 -33.76 31.47
C GLN A 34 -30.75 -33.12 31.29
N ASP A 35 -29.70 -33.94 31.11
CA ASP A 35 -28.35 -33.46 30.81
C ASP A 35 -28.31 -32.71 29.47
N SER A 36 -29.05 -33.19 28.47
CA SER A 36 -29.14 -32.53 27.17
C SER A 36 -29.89 -31.19 27.26
N GLU A 37 -30.97 -31.13 28.04
CA GLU A 37 -31.73 -29.90 28.29
C GLU A 37 -30.89 -28.86 29.01
N ALA A 38 -30.11 -29.26 30.03
CA ALA A 38 -29.19 -28.39 30.73
C ALA A 38 -28.10 -27.84 29.79
N ARG A 39 -27.52 -28.69 28.93
CA ARG A 39 -26.52 -28.27 27.93
C ARG A 39 -27.11 -27.30 26.91
N ILE A 40 -28.33 -27.56 26.43
CA ILE A 40 -29.02 -26.68 25.46
C ILE A 40 -29.32 -25.34 26.12
N THR A 41 -29.80 -25.33 27.37
CA THR A 41 -30.10 -24.10 28.12
C THR A 41 -28.86 -23.25 28.29
N ASN A 42 -27.74 -23.84 28.73
CA ASN A 42 -26.47 -23.14 28.85
C ASN A 42 -25.97 -22.58 27.51
N LYS A 43 -26.19 -23.32 26.41
CA LYS A 43 -25.82 -22.86 25.07
C LYS A 43 -26.70 -21.69 24.61
N ILE A 44 -28.00 -21.74 24.88
CA ILE A 44 -28.93 -20.65 24.59
C ILE A 44 -28.52 -19.41 25.38
N GLU A 45 -28.26 -19.54 26.68
CA GLU A 45 -27.85 -18.42 27.53
C GLU A 45 -26.55 -17.78 27.03
N ASN A 46 -25.55 -18.58 26.65
CA ASN A 46 -24.31 -18.09 26.07
C ASN A 46 -24.56 -17.33 24.75
N LEU A 47 -25.39 -17.89 23.86
CA LEU A 47 -25.75 -17.23 22.60
C LEU A 47 -26.55 -15.94 22.83
N THR A 48 -27.45 -15.91 23.80
CA THR A 48 -28.20 -14.72 24.19
C THR A 48 -27.25 -13.63 24.69
N LEU A 49 -26.27 -13.99 25.52
CA LEU A 49 -25.25 -13.06 25.98
C LEU A 49 -24.38 -12.55 24.82
N GLN A 50 -23.97 -13.43 23.90
CA GLN A 50 -23.24 -13.04 22.69
C GLN A 50 -24.06 -12.07 21.82
N SER A 51 -25.34 -12.34 21.65
CA SER A 51 -26.26 -11.47 20.89
C SER A 51 -26.41 -10.12 21.57
N SER A 52 -26.50 -10.07 22.90
CA SER A 52 -26.55 -8.80 23.65
C SER A 52 -25.29 -7.96 23.42
N ASN A 53 -24.11 -8.58 23.55
CA ASN A 53 -22.84 -7.89 23.31
C ASN A 53 -22.73 -7.36 21.87
N GLN A 54 -23.29 -8.07 20.89
CA GLN A 54 -23.34 -7.61 19.51
C GLN A 54 -24.27 -6.41 19.32
N VAL A 55 -25.42 -6.38 20.00
CA VAL A 55 -26.34 -5.23 19.97
C VAL A 55 -25.66 -4.00 20.55
N ASP A 56 -25.00 -4.11 21.70
CA ASP A 56 -24.27 -2.99 22.32
C ASP A 56 -23.15 -2.46 21.41
N TYR A 57 -22.46 -3.36 20.70
CA TYR A 57 -21.44 -2.99 19.73
C TYR A 57 -22.04 -2.23 18.53
N ILE A 58 -23.18 -2.68 18.01
CA ILE A 58 -23.89 -2.00 16.92
C ILE A 58 -24.31 -0.58 17.34
N GLU A 59 -24.87 -0.42 18.54
CA GLU A 59 -25.25 0.90 19.08
C GLU A 59 -24.04 1.85 19.18
N SER A 60 -22.89 1.32 19.60
CA SER A 60 -21.65 2.09 19.64
C SER A 60 -21.16 2.53 18.25
N LEU A 61 -21.35 1.70 17.23
CA LEU A 61 -21.00 2.04 15.84
C LEU A 61 -21.98 3.07 15.25
N GLU A 62 -23.27 2.95 15.54
CA GLU A 62 -24.27 3.93 15.10
C GLU A 62 -23.99 5.33 15.69
N THR A 63 -23.55 5.37 16.95
CA THR A 63 -23.12 6.62 17.60
C THR A 63 -21.90 7.23 16.90
N GLN A 64 -20.89 6.41 16.57
CA GLN A 64 -19.71 6.87 15.84
C GLN A 64 -20.04 7.39 14.43
N ILE A 65 -20.94 6.71 13.72
CA ILE A 65 -21.40 7.15 12.39
C ILE A 65 -22.06 8.52 12.49
N THR A 66 -22.93 8.72 13.48
CA THR A 66 -23.62 10.00 13.70
C THR A 66 -22.62 11.12 14.03
N GLU A 67 -21.62 10.85 14.87
CA GLU A 67 -20.56 11.81 15.19
C GLU A 67 -19.73 12.18 13.95
N LEU A 68 -19.36 11.18 13.13
CA LEU A 68 -18.62 11.40 11.89
C LEU A 68 -19.44 12.21 10.88
N GLN A 69 -20.73 11.92 10.74
CA GLN A 69 -21.63 12.70 9.89
C GLN A 69 -21.68 14.17 10.32
N SER A 70 -21.79 14.43 11.63
CA SER A 70 -21.76 15.80 12.17
C SER A 70 -20.43 16.50 11.89
N LYS A 71 -19.28 15.81 12.03
CA LYS A 71 -17.97 16.37 11.69
C LYS A 71 -17.85 16.69 10.19
N VAL A 72 -18.37 15.84 9.32
CA VAL A 72 -18.38 16.09 7.87
C VAL A 72 -19.21 17.33 7.54
N GLU A 73 -20.39 17.48 8.14
CA GLU A 73 -21.25 18.64 7.93
C GLU A 73 -20.60 19.95 8.45
N GLN A 74 -19.91 19.89 9.59
CA GLN A 74 -19.13 21.02 10.11
C GLN A 74 -17.97 21.39 9.18
N LEU A 75 -17.25 20.40 8.64
CA LEU A 75 -16.17 20.64 7.69
C LEU A 75 -16.69 21.23 6.37
N GLN A 76 -17.82 20.71 5.86
CA GLN A 76 -18.47 21.26 4.67
C GLN A 76 -18.90 22.71 4.90
N THR A 77 -19.56 23.00 6.03
CA THR A 77 -19.99 24.36 6.39
C THR A 77 -18.80 25.31 6.54
N THR A 78 -17.71 24.86 7.16
CA THR A 78 -16.46 25.63 7.30
C THR A 78 -15.84 25.93 5.94
N GLN A 79 -15.85 24.95 5.03
CA GLN A 79 -15.36 25.11 3.65
C GLN A 79 -16.24 26.10 2.86
N GLN A 80 -17.55 26.04 3.04
CA GLN A 80 -18.53 26.93 2.38
C GLN A 80 -18.42 28.37 2.89
N GLN A 81 -18.22 28.56 4.20
CA GLN A 81 -17.94 29.88 4.79
C GLN A 81 -16.57 30.44 4.38
N ALA A 82 -15.56 29.57 4.16
CA ALA A 82 -14.27 30.00 3.61
C ALA A 82 -14.38 30.45 2.14
N LEU A 83 -15.30 29.87 1.37
CA LEU A 83 -15.61 30.29 0.00
C LEU A 83 -16.41 31.61 0.00
N GLU A 84 -17.44 31.77 0.85
CA GLU A 84 -18.25 32.99 0.92
C GLU A 84 -17.49 34.21 1.47
N ASN A 85 -16.54 34.02 2.39
CA ASN A 85 -15.70 35.11 2.90
C ASN A 85 -14.66 35.60 1.88
N ASN A 86 -14.36 34.82 0.84
CA ASN A 86 -13.49 35.22 -0.27
C ASN A 86 -14.21 36.13 -1.28
N ASP A 87 -15.54 36.06 -1.39
CA ASP A 87 -16.33 36.89 -2.32
C ASP A 87 -16.56 38.33 -1.82
N ARG A 88 -16.52 38.58 -0.50
CA ARG A 88 -16.70 39.93 0.07
C ARG A 88 -15.47 40.83 -0.03
N LYS A 89 -14.33 40.29 -0.45
CA LYS A 89 -13.10 41.04 -0.74
C LYS A 89 -12.70 40.92 -2.21
N LYS A 90 -13.68 40.87 -3.11
CA LYS A 90 -13.45 41.00 -4.55
C LYS A 90 -13.15 42.47 -4.87
N PRO A 91 -11.88 42.90 -5.09
CA PRO A 91 -11.67 44.14 -5.83
C PRO A 91 -12.37 43.99 -7.19
N GLU A 92 -12.90 45.09 -7.73
CA GLU A 92 -13.39 45.15 -9.11
C GLU A 92 -12.46 44.34 -10.03
N PRO A 93 -13.01 43.61 -11.03
CA PRO A 93 -12.20 42.77 -11.90
C PRO A 93 -11.24 43.67 -12.68
N LYS A 94 -10.04 43.90 -12.13
CA LYS A 94 -8.85 44.02 -12.95
C LYS A 94 -8.88 42.75 -13.75
N VAL A 95 -9.09 42.90 -15.06
CA VAL A 95 -8.83 41.87 -16.05
C VAL A 95 -7.48 41.28 -15.68
N LEU A 96 -7.49 40.16 -14.96
CA LEU A 96 -6.28 39.40 -14.73
C LEU A 96 -5.97 38.92 -16.12
N ALA A 97 -4.93 39.51 -16.71
CA ALA A 97 -4.30 38.98 -17.89
C ALA A 97 -4.27 37.46 -17.72
N ALA A 98 -4.62 36.73 -18.80
CA ALA A 98 -4.43 35.29 -18.88
C ALA A 98 -3.13 34.92 -18.13
N PRO A 99 -3.12 33.84 -17.32
CA PRO A 99 -1.91 33.43 -16.59
C PRO A 99 -0.75 33.60 -17.56
N PRO A 100 0.31 34.33 -17.17
CA PRO A 100 1.30 34.82 -18.13
C PRO A 100 1.64 33.64 -19.01
N ALA A 101 1.38 33.80 -20.32
CA ALA A 101 1.81 32.81 -21.30
C ALA A 101 3.24 32.42 -20.92
N PRO A 102 3.57 31.11 -20.86
CA PRO A 102 4.81 30.62 -20.27
C PRO A 102 5.92 31.58 -20.70
N ALA A 103 6.62 32.14 -19.70
CA ALA A 103 7.62 33.15 -19.94
C ALA A 103 8.46 32.70 -21.14
N LYS A 104 8.64 33.59 -22.13
CA LYS A 104 9.04 33.32 -23.53
C LYS A 104 10.32 32.47 -23.74
N ASN A 105 10.94 31.97 -22.67
CA ASN A 105 12.15 31.18 -22.61
C ASN A 105 12.09 29.94 -21.68
N GLN A 106 10.93 29.54 -21.16
CA GLN A 106 10.84 28.30 -20.36
C GLN A 106 11.00 27.07 -21.27
N ILE A 107 11.95 26.21 -20.93
CA ILE A 107 12.20 24.96 -21.64
C ILE A 107 11.00 24.05 -21.40
N ILE A 108 10.49 23.41 -22.46
CA ILE A 108 9.39 22.45 -22.35
C ILE A 108 9.94 21.04 -22.54
N LEU A 109 9.71 20.18 -21.56
CA LEU A 109 9.98 18.74 -21.63
C LEU A 109 8.70 17.99 -21.97
N GLY A 110 8.80 16.93 -22.78
CA GLY A 110 7.72 15.98 -22.98
C GLY A 110 7.52 15.05 -21.78
N ALA A 111 6.52 14.17 -21.86
CA ALA A 111 6.33 13.07 -20.91
C ALA A 111 7.54 12.10 -20.87
N ILE A 112 8.23 11.97 -21.99
CA ILE A 112 9.45 11.18 -22.16
C ILE A 112 10.48 12.04 -22.87
N GLU A 113 11.73 11.98 -22.41
CA GLU A 113 12.89 12.65 -23.01
C GLU A 113 14.10 11.73 -22.99
N LYS A 114 15.07 11.94 -23.89
CA LYS A 114 16.37 11.29 -23.75
C LYS A 114 17.27 12.03 -22.77
N VAL A 115 17.83 11.27 -21.83
CA VAL A 115 18.81 11.74 -20.85
C VAL A 115 20.15 11.10 -21.15
N THR A 116 21.18 11.91 -21.39
CA THR A 116 22.57 11.44 -21.46
C THR A 116 23.20 11.50 -20.07
N ILE A 117 23.82 10.42 -19.63
CA ILE A 117 24.63 10.39 -18.40
C ILE A 117 26.09 10.66 -18.79
N ASP A 118 26.65 11.77 -18.33
CA ASP A 118 27.97 12.24 -18.77
C ASP A 118 29.11 11.25 -18.46
N SER A 119 29.04 10.53 -17.34
CA SER A 119 30.12 9.64 -16.89
C SER A 119 30.38 8.47 -17.84
N ILE A 120 29.35 8.04 -18.57
CA ILE A 120 29.41 6.93 -19.54
C ILE A 120 29.06 7.37 -20.96
N ASN A 121 28.73 8.66 -21.15
CA ASN A 121 28.31 9.26 -22.41
C ASN A 121 27.21 8.46 -23.15
N GLN A 122 26.32 7.81 -22.40
CA GLN A 122 25.22 6.99 -22.93
C GLN A 122 23.88 7.69 -22.69
N SER A 123 22.95 7.51 -23.64
CA SER A 123 21.63 8.16 -23.61
C SER A 123 20.51 7.15 -23.42
N PHE A 124 19.66 7.42 -22.43
CA PHE A 124 18.56 6.56 -22.02
C PHE A 124 17.22 7.27 -22.17
N ASP A 125 16.15 6.52 -22.37
CA ASP A 125 14.80 7.08 -22.29
C ASP A 125 14.44 7.32 -20.82
N ALA A 126 14.02 8.56 -20.54
CA ALA A 126 13.65 8.99 -19.22
C ALA A 126 12.20 9.45 -19.19
N ARG A 127 11.45 8.92 -18.23
CA ARG A 127 10.11 9.42 -17.93
C ARG A 127 10.23 10.69 -17.09
N VAL A 128 9.57 11.76 -17.51
CA VAL A 128 9.46 12.99 -16.75
C VAL A 128 8.27 12.85 -15.81
N ASP A 129 8.52 12.77 -14.50
CA ASP A 129 7.52 12.43 -13.50
C ASP A 129 7.41 13.52 -12.43
N THR A 130 6.35 14.34 -12.55
CA THR A 130 6.03 15.38 -11.58
C THR A 130 5.52 14.82 -10.25
N GLY A 131 5.19 13.53 -10.16
CA GLY A 131 4.79 12.85 -8.93
C GLY A 131 5.98 12.50 -8.02
N ALA A 132 7.17 12.29 -8.60
CA ALA A 132 8.38 11.97 -7.84
C ALA A 132 9.11 13.22 -7.34
N THR A 133 9.55 13.21 -6.06
CA THR A 133 10.38 14.30 -5.52
C THR A 133 11.78 14.27 -6.13
N THR A 134 12.49 13.14 -5.94
CA THR A 134 13.86 12.92 -6.43
C THR A 134 13.83 11.98 -7.63
N SER A 135 14.75 12.20 -8.57
CA SER A 135 14.94 11.32 -9.72
C SER A 135 15.41 9.91 -9.31
N SER A 136 15.22 8.92 -10.17
CA SER A 136 15.68 7.55 -9.90
C SER A 136 16.30 6.89 -11.13
N LEU A 137 17.29 6.04 -10.90
CA LEU A 137 17.89 5.18 -11.92
C LEU A 137 17.55 3.72 -11.62
N ASN A 138 17.20 3.00 -12.68
CA ASN A 138 17.17 1.55 -12.68
C ASN A 138 18.61 1.03 -12.73
N ALA A 139 19.16 0.74 -11.56
CA ALA A 139 20.53 0.31 -11.38
C ALA A 139 20.57 -1.17 -11.03
N VAL A 140 21.40 -1.92 -11.75
CA VAL A 140 21.64 -3.35 -11.55
C VAL A 140 23.07 -3.59 -11.11
N ASP A 141 23.32 -4.75 -10.51
CA ASP A 141 24.62 -5.16 -9.95
C ASP A 141 25.24 -4.06 -9.06
N ILE A 142 24.43 -3.54 -8.13
CA ILE A 142 24.83 -2.46 -7.22
C ILE A 142 25.82 -3.00 -6.19
N GLU A 143 27.06 -2.53 -6.28
CA GLU A 143 28.16 -2.88 -5.37
C GLU A 143 28.58 -1.67 -4.54
N MET A 144 28.53 -1.81 -3.21
CA MET A 144 28.97 -0.78 -2.28
C MET A 144 30.44 -1.01 -1.93
N PHE A 145 31.26 0.04 -1.93
CA PHE A 145 32.67 -0.05 -1.57
C PHE A 145 33.16 1.24 -0.90
N GLU A 146 34.30 1.17 -0.22
CA GLU A 146 34.94 2.32 0.39
C GLU A 146 36.10 2.81 -0.49
N ARG A 147 36.20 4.13 -0.71
CA ARG A 147 37.35 4.76 -1.36
C ARG A 147 37.73 6.02 -0.61
N ASN A 148 38.93 6.02 -0.05
CA ASN A 148 39.49 7.14 0.74
C ASN A 148 38.60 7.53 1.94
N GLY A 149 38.07 6.56 2.70
CA GLY A 149 37.23 6.81 3.88
C GLY A 149 35.82 7.34 3.57
N LYS A 150 35.36 7.21 2.32
CA LYS A 150 34.01 7.61 1.89
C LYS A 150 33.29 6.41 1.28
N ASP A 151 31.98 6.36 1.48
CA ASP A 151 31.09 5.40 0.84
C ASP A 151 30.96 5.72 -0.65
N TRP A 152 31.20 4.72 -1.48
CA TRP A 152 30.99 4.74 -2.92
C TRP A 152 30.09 3.60 -3.33
N VAL A 153 29.50 3.76 -4.51
CA VAL A 153 28.69 2.73 -5.14
C VAL A 153 29.11 2.59 -6.60
N ARG A 154 29.20 1.35 -7.05
CA ARG A 154 29.42 0.94 -8.43
C ARG A 154 28.18 0.23 -8.93
N PHE A 155 27.69 0.61 -10.10
CA PHE A 155 26.49 0.03 -10.70
C PHE A 155 26.49 0.25 -12.22
N HIS A 156 25.60 -0.42 -12.94
CA HIS A 156 25.30 -0.08 -14.33
C HIS A 156 23.79 0.04 -14.54
N LEU A 157 23.38 0.68 -15.63
CA LEU A 157 21.96 0.80 -15.99
C LEU A 157 21.60 -0.35 -16.91
N SER A 158 20.49 -1.03 -16.62
CA SER A 158 19.98 -2.08 -17.50
C SER A 158 19.45 -1.44 -18.79
N ASP A 159 20.16 -1.63 -19.89
CA ASP A 159 19.69 -1.31 -21.25
C ASP A 159 19.38 -2.63 -21.98
N PRO A 160 18.12 -2.90 -22.36
CA PRO A 160 17.77 -4.08 -23.16
C PRO A 160 18.49 -4.11 -24.52
N GLU A 161 18.86 -2.96 -25.08
CA GLU A 161 19.55 -2.86 -26.37
C GLU A 161 21.08 -3.06 -26.24
N GLN A 162 21.66 -2.88 -25.04
CA GLN A 162 23.10 -3.03 -24.77
C GLN A 162 23.35 -3.66 -23.39
N PRO A 163 23.19 -4.99 -23.27
CA PRO A 163 23.43 -5.67 -22.00
C PRO A 163 24.92 -5.59 -21.61
N GLY A 164 25.18 -4.94 -20.46
CA GLY A 164 26.37 -5.13 -19.63
C GLY A 164 27.72 -5.19 -20.34
N THR A 165 28.06 -4.20 -21.17
CA THR A 165 29.44 -4.03 -21.64
C THR A 165 30.27 -3.36 -20.54
N ASP A 166 31.57 -3.65 -20.46
CA ASP A 166 32.49 -3.06 -19.46
C ASP A 166 32.54 -1.52 -19.48
N GLN A 167 31.99 -0.88 -20.53
CA GLN A 167 31.97 0.57 -20.72
C GLN A 167 30.84 1.28 -19.98
N ASN A 168 29.85 0.56 -19.42
CA ASN A 168 28.62 1.16 -18.89
C ASN A 168 28.59 1.23 -17.35
N TRP A 169 29.69 0.88 -16.68
CA TRP A 169 29.81 0.99 -15.23
C TRP A 169 29.95 2.44 -14.78
N ILE A 170 29.17 2.81 -13.77
CA ILE A 170 29.21 4.11 -13.11
C ILE A 170 29.68 3.91 -11.68
N GLU A 171 30.68 4.68 -11.27
CA GLU A 171 31.11 4.80 -9.89
C GLU A 171 30.84 6.21 -9.38
N ALA A 172 30.14 6.32 -8.25
CA ALA A 172 29.82 7.62 -7.65
C ALA A 172 29.87 7.56 -6.12
N PRO A 173 30.23 8.66 -5.45
CA PRO A 173 30.12 8.76 -4.00
C PRO A 173 28.66 8.75 -3.57
N VAL A 174 28.35 8.06 -2.47
CA VAL A 174 27.02 8.05 -1.88
C VAL A 174 26.83 9.33 -1.07
N ILE A 175 25.88 10.17 -1.47
CA ILE A 175 25.65 11.47 -0.80
C ILE A 175 24.70 11.35 0.40
N ARG A 176 23.78 10.38 0.37
CA ARG A 176 22.90 10.01 1.49
C ARG A 176 22.23 8.68 1.21
N TYR A 177 21.54 8.14 2.22
CA TYR A 177 20.59 7.05 2.06
C TYR A 177 19.18 7.55 2.31
N VAL A 178 18.24 7.14 1.46
CA VAL A 178 16.81 7.38 1.65
C VAL A 178 16.11 6.10 2.06
N LYS A 179 15.17 6.21 3.00
CA LYS A 179 14.28 5.13 3.41
C LYS A 179 13.05 5.17 2.51
N ILE A 180 12.85 4.13 1.70
CA ILE A 180 11.66 4.00 0.87
C ILE A 180 10.67 3.11 1.59
N ARG A 181 9.49 3.67 1.87
CA ARG A 181 8.32 2.91 2.31
C ARG A 181 7.63 2.38 1.06
N GLN A 182 7.64 1.06 0.86
CA GLN A 182 6.82 0.45 -0.17
C GLN A 182 5.38 0.36 0.34
N SER A 183 4.39 0.65 -0.51
CA SER A 183 2.97 0.60 -0.14
C SER A 183 2.47 -0.82 0.17
N THR A 184 3.26 -1.84 -0.15
CA THR A 184 2.89 -3.25 -0.11
C THR A 184 3.61 -4.06 0.97
N ASN A 185 4.60 -3.50 1.67
CA ASN A 185 5.34 -4.23 2.71
C ASN A 185 5.84 -3.30 3.82
N ASP A 186 5.90 -3.80 5.05
CA ASP A 186 6.35 -3.04 6.23
C ASP A 186 7.88 -2.86 6.28
N ASP A 187 8.60 -3.56 5.40
CA ASP A 187 10.05 -3.47 5.25
C ASP A 187 10.46 -2.17 4.55
N THR A 188 11.33 -1.41 5.23
CA THR A 188 11.88 -0.16 4.70
C THR A 188 13.18 -0.44 3.95
N GLU A 189 13.13 -0.36 2.62
CA GLU A 189 14.32 -0.49 1.77
C GLU A 189 15.16 0.79 1.86
N ARG A 190 16.46 0.66 2.17
CA ARG A 190 17.39 1.80 2.13
C ARG A 190 18.03 1.87 0.75
N ARG A 191 17.89 3.02 0.08
CA ARG A 191 18.48 3.25 -1.23
C ARG A 191 19.57 4.30 -1.15
N ALA A 192 20.71 4.00 -1.78
CA ALA A 192 21.78 4.97 -1.97
C ALA A 192 21.31 6.08 -2.90
N VAL A 193 21.72 7.30 -2.60
CA VAL A 193 21.55 8.45 -3.48
C VAL A 193 22.92 8.87 -3.98
N VAL A 194 23.03 9.03 -5.30
CA VAL A 194 24.22 9.54 -5.98
C VAL A 194 23.90 10.82 -6.70
N GLU A 195 24.93 11.58 -7.04
CA GLU A 195 24.78 12.84 -7.78
C GLU A 195 25.59 12.77 -9.07
N LEU A 196 24.89 12.86 -10.21
CA LEU A 196 25.46 12.65 -11.54
C LEU A 196 25.20 13.87 -12.43
N TRP A 197 26.12 14.11 -13.36
CA TRP A 197 25.91 15.07 -14.46
C TRP A 197 25.06 14.41 -15.54
N VAL A 198 23.97 15.08 -15.88
CA VAL A 198 23.04 14.61 -16.92
C VAL A 198 22.71 15.72 -17.91
N LYS A 199 22.44 15.31 -19.14
CA LYS A 199 22.07 16.21 -20.24
C LYS A 199 20.71 15.82 -20.84
N VAL A 200 19.84 16.81 -21.02
CA VAL A 200 18.53 16.69 -21.67
C VAL A 200 18.39 17.78 -22.72
N GLY A 201 18.56 17.44 -23.99
CA GLY A 201 18.67 18.42 -25.07
C GLY A 201 19.79 19.43 -24.81
N ALA A 202 19.44 20.69 -24.59
CA ALA A 202 20.40 21.76 -24.25
C ALA A 202 20.68 21.90 -22.74
N ILE A 203 19.87 21.28 -21.88
CA ILE A 203 20.01 21.36 -20.42
C ILE A 203 21.15 20.43 -20.00
N LYS A 204 22.12 20.93 -19.24
CA LYS A 204 23.14 20.12 -18.59
C LYS A 204 23.20 20.49 -17.13
N GLU A 205 22.78 19.57 -16.27
CA GLU A 205 22.62 19.84 -14.84
C GLU A 205 23.10 18.66 -14.00
N LYS A 206 23.46 18.98 -12.76
CA LYS A 206 23.80 17.95 -11.78
C LYS A 206 22.53 17.53 -11.06
N ALA A 207 22.20 16.25 -11.10
CA ALA A 207 20.96 15.72 -10.56
C ALA A 207 21.22 14.57 -9.59
N GLN A 208 20.35 14.48 -8.58
CA GLN A 208 20.42 13.44 -7.57
C GLN A 208 19.50 12.29 -7.96
N PHE A 209 20.01 11.06 -7.84
CA PHE A 209 19.33 9.86 -8.23
C PHE A 209 19.31 8.85 -7.10
N THR A 210 18.13 8.35 -6.77
CA THR A 210 18.02 7.13 -5.95
C THR A 210 18.33 5.92 -6.82
N LEU A 211 19.19 5.02 -6.35
CA LEU A 211 19.49 3.76 -7.01
C LEU A 211 18.51 2.68 -6.55
N ALA A 212 17.90 1.97 -7.50
CA ALA A 212 17.03 0.83 -7.22
C ALA A 212 17.10 -0.15 -8.39
N ASP A 213 17.09 -1.45 -8.11
CA ASP A 213 16.78 -2.43 -9.13
C ASP A 213 15.28 -2.34 -9.44
N ARG A 214 14.98 -1.87 -10.64
CA ARG A 214 13.63 -1.77 -11.20
C ARG A 214 13.60 -2.39 -12.57
N SER A 215 14.29 -3.51 -12.76
CA SER A 215 14.33 -4.29 -14.00
C SER A 215 12.97 -4.58 -14.64
N GLN A 216 11.88 -4.56 -13.85
CA GLN A 216 10.50 -4.72 -14.32
C GLN A 216 9.84 -3.44 -14.88
N MET A 217 10.50 -2.28 -14.80
CA MET A 217 9.97 -1.01 -15.30
C MET A 217 10.43 -0.72 -16.73
N SER A 218 9.57 -0.02 -17.50
CA SER A 218 9.80 0.28 -18.91
C SER A 218 10.81 1.40 -19.19
N HIS A 219 11.10 2.25 -18.19
CA HIS A 219 12.02 3.37 -18.36
C HIS A 219 13.17 3.26 -17.36
N PRO A 220 14.43 3.18 -17.81
CA PRO A 220 15.58 3.05 -16.93
C PRO A 220 15.88 4.32 -16.13
N VAL A 221 15.38 5.48 -16.58
CA VAL A 221 15.56 6.77 -15.90
C VAL A 221 14.21 7.40 -15.61
N LEU A 222 14.09 8.02 -14.44
CA LEU A 222 12.94 8.82 -14.04
C LEU A 222 13.45 10.17 -13.55
N LEU A 223 12.97 11.26 -14.16
CA LEU A 223 13.29 12.63 -13.76
C LEU A 223 12.20 13.17 -12.83
N GLY A 224 12.58 13.44 -11.58
CA GLY A 224 11.68 13.97 -10.57
C GLY A 224 11.65 15.49 -10.52
N ARG A 225 10.80 16.03 -9.64
CA ARG A 225 10.62 17.49 -9.46
C ARG A 225 11.89 18.23 -9.10
N GLU A 226 12.83 17.64 -8.37
CA GLU A 226 14.11 18.31 -8.04
C GLU A 226 14.93 18.67 -9.29
N PHE A 227 14.83 17.88 -10.37
CA PHE A 227 15.45 18.22 -11.66
C PHE A 227 14.58 19.16 -12.50
N ILE A 228 13.26 19.05 -12.42
CA ILE A 228 12.34 19.80 -13.29
C ILE A 228 12.13 21.23 -12.79
N ARG A 229 12.07 21.39 -11.46
CA ARG A 229 11.76 22.65 -10.79
C ARG A 229 12.75 23.73 -11.23
N ASP A 230 12.20 24.91 -11.55
CA ASP A 230 12.94 26.10 -11.98
C ASP A 230 13.71 25.95 -13.33
N ILE A 231 13.66 24.77 -13.96
CA ILE A 231 14.34 24.48 -15.24
C ILE A 231 13.34 24.38 -16.39
N ALA A 232 12.23 23.65 -16.21
CA ALA A 232 11.33 23.34 -17.31
C ALA A 232 9.85 23.19 -16.91
N LEU A 233 8.97 23.35 -17.91
CA LEU A 233 7.57 22.95 -17.87
C LEU A 233 7.42 21.57 -18.51
N VAL A 234 6.50 20.75 -18.00
CA VAL A 234 6.23 19.41 -18.55
C VAL A 234 4.94 19.42 -19.36
N ASP A 235 5.04 19.12 -20.65
CA ASP A 235 3.91 18.87 -21.54
C ASP A 235 3.72 17.36 -21.70
N VAL A 236 2.74 16.82 -20.97
CA VAL A 236 2.44 15.38 -20.97
C VAL A 236 1.82 14.88 -22.28
N SER A 237 1.38 15.77 -23.17
CA SER A 237 0.79 15.40 -24.46
C SER A 237 1.82 15.05 -25.53
N ARG A 238 3.10 15.34 -25.26
CA ARG A 238 4.21 15.19 -26.21
C ARG A 238 5.33 14.35 -25.62
N SER A 239 6.24 13.90 -26.47
CA SER A 239 7.45 13.18 -26.08
C SER A 239 8.61 13.59 -27.00
N TYR A 240 9.83 13.56 -26.46
CA TYR A 240 11.07 13.91 -27.15
C TYR A 240 11.08 15.34 -27.71
N ILE A 241 10.60 16.32 -26.92
CA ILE A 241 10.55 17.73 -27.33
C ILE A 241 11.96 18.28 -27.44
N GLN A 242 12.82 17.98 -26.47
CA GLN A 242 14.18 18.50 -26.41
C GLN A 242 15.20 17.62 -27.14
N THR A 243 14.88 16.35 -27.32
CA THR A 243 15.84 15.34 -27.75
C THR A 243 15.64 14.84 -29.18
N GLY A 244 14.59 15.32 -29.85
CA GLY A 244 14.24 14.91 -31.22
C GLY A 244 13.63 13.51 -31.24
N GLN A 245 12.59 13.32 -32.05
CA GLN A 245 11.99 11.99 -32.24
C GLN A 245 13.01 11.08 -32.93
N LYS A 246 13.17 9.83 -32.48
CA LYS A 246 13.83 8.78 -33.27
C LYS A 246 13.09 8.71 -34.62
N ASN A 247 13.69 9.21 -35.69
CA ASN A 247 13.29 8.80 -37.03
C ASN A 247 13.56 7.29 -37.09
N LYS A 248 12.50 6.50 -37.08
CA LYS A 248 12.55 5.09 -37.44
C LYS A 248 12.90 4.95 -38.92
#